data_AF-A0A2V7MZZ7-F1
#
_entry.id   AF-A0A2V7MZZ7-F1
#
_cell.length_a   1.000
_cell.length_b   1.000
_cell.length_c   1.000
_cell.angle_alpha   90.00
_cell.angle_beta   90.00
_cell.angle_gamma   90.00
#
_symmetry.space_group_name_H-M   'P 1'
#
loop_
_entity.id
_entity.type
_entity.pdbx_description
1 polymer ?
#
loop_
_entity_poly.entity_id
_entity_poly.type
_entity_poly.pdbx_seq_one_letter_code
_entity_poly.pdbx_strand_id
1 'polypeptide(L)' 'HNYDDARQTDAALFARWHKAALARGVFLAPSSFEAGFVSSAHSEADIDFTIRELDAALGEARGR' A
#
# COMPACT_ATOMS: atom_id res chain seq x y z
N HIS A 1 6.81 -9.92 16.89
CA HIS A 1 5.70 -10.34 16.01
C HIS A 1 4.53 -10.84 16.85
N ASN A 2 3.90 -9.98 17.62
CA ASN A 2 2.69 -10.29 18.38
C ASN A 2 1.59 -9.24 18.07
N TYR A 3 0.40 -9.44 18.63
CA TYR A 3 -0.74 -8.53 18.43
C TYR A 3 -0.43 -7.10 18.91
N ASP A 4 0.35 -6.96 19.97
CA ASP A 4 0.72 -5.65 20.53
C ASP A 4 1.61 -4.86 19.57
N ASP A 5 2.54 -5.52 18.88
CA ASP A 5 3.35 -4.90 17.82
C ASP A 5 2.47 -4.41 16.65
N ALA A 6 1.48 -5.23 16.23
CA ALA A 6 0.58 -4.88 15.13
C ALA A 6 -0.29 -3.65 15.47
N ARG A 7 -0.67 -3.46 16.74
CA ARG A 7 -1.45 -2.29 17.17
C ARG A 7 -0.69 -0.98 17.09
N GLN A 8 0.64 -1.01 16.99
CA GLN A 8 1.45 0.20 16.86
C GLN A 8 1.48 0.76 15.42
N THR A 9 0.82 0.10 14.47
CA THR A 9 0.71 0.61 13.10
C THR A 9 0.00 1.96 13.06
N ASP A 10 0.60 2.93 12.35
CA ASP A 10 -0.03 4.21 12.05
C ASP A 10 -1.15 4.02 11.01
N ALA A 11 -2.34 3.70 11.51
CA ALA A 11 -3.53 3.47 10.69
C ALA A 11 -3.94 4.73 9.89
N ALA A 12 -3.65 5.92 10.40
CA ALA A 12 -3.97 7.16 9.71
C ALA A 12 -3.05 7.38 8.50
N LEU A 13 -1.76 7.08 8.64
CA LEU A 13 -0.83 7.09 7.51
C LEU A 13 -1.21 6.03 6.49
N PHE A 14 -1.52 4.80 6.93
CA PHE A 14 -1.96 3.73 6.03
C PHE A 14 -3.20 4.14 5.24
N ALA A 15 -4.22 4.73 5.89
CA ALA A 15 -5.43 5.18 5.21
C ALA A 15 -5.16 6.26 4.15
N ARG A 16 -4.26 7.22 4.43
CA ARG A 16 -3.85 8.24 3.44
C ARG A 16 -3.11 7.62 2.26
N TRP A 17 -2.16 6.72 2.56
CA TRP A 17 -1.37 6.03 1.55
C TRP A 17 -2.23 5.11 0.66
N HIS A 18 -3.11 4.31 1.26
CA HIS A 18 -4.04 3.43 0.54
C HIS A 18 -4.95 4.21 -0.41
N LYS A 19 -5.51 5.33 0.05
CA LYS A 19 -6.32 6.22 -0.79
C LYS A 19 -5.52 6.81 -1.95
N ALA A 20 -4.28 7.22 -1.70
CA ALA A 20 -3.39 7.75 -2.74
C ALA A 20 -2.97 6.67 -3.75
N ALA A 21 -2.68 5.45 -3.29
CA ALA A 21 -2.40 4.30 -4.15
C ALA A 21 -3.59 3.95 -5.05
N LEU A 22 -4.80 3.90 -4.48
CA LEU A 22 -6.03 3.62 -5.22
C LEU A 22 -6.30 4.67 -6.31
N ALA A 23 -6.08 5.95 -6.01
CA ALA A 23 -6.19 7.03 -6.98
C ALA A 23 -5.19 6.93 -8.14
N ARG A 24 -4.08 6.19 -7.95
CA ARG A 24 -3.04 5.93 -8.96
C ARG A 24 -3.24 4.61 -9.70
N GLY A 25 -4.34 3.90 -9.44
CA GLY A 25 -4.66 2.64 -10.10
C GLY A 25 -4.04 1.40 -9.46
N VAL A 26 -3.45 1.51 -8.26
CA VAL A 26 -2.95 0.36 -7.50
C VAL A 26 -3.94 0.01 -6.39
N PHE A 27 -4.59 -1.14 -6.52
CA PHE A 27 -5.48 -1.67 -5.48
C PHE A 27 -4.71 -2.60 -4.54
N LEU A 28 -4.56 -2.17 -3.28
CA LEU A 28 -4.06 -3.00 -2.19
C LEU A 28 -5.21 -3.43 -1.27
N ALA A 29 -4.97 -4.48 -0.48
CA ALA A 29 -5.89 -4.90 0.57
C ALA A 29 -6.26 -3.70 1.46
N PRO A 30 -7.56 -3.46 1.75
CA PRO A 30 -8.03 -2.24 2.41
C PRO A 30 -7.78 -2.22 3.94
N SER A 31 -6.78 -2.97 4.40
CA SER A 31 -6.42 -3.11 5.81
C SER A 31 -4.91 -3.30 5.95
N SER A 32 -4.30 -2.59 6.90
CA SER A 32 -2.89 -2.79 7.27
C SER A 32 -2.62 -4.12 7.96
N PHE A 33 -3.67 -4.88 8.28
CA PHE A 33 -3.59 -6.19 8.92
C PHE A 33 -3.81 -7.35 7.93
N GLU A 34 -4.01 -7.05 6.65
CA GLU A 34 -4.20 -8.04 5.59
C GLU A 34 -2.94 -8.23 4.75
N ALA A 35 -2.77 -9.43 4.21
CA ALA A 35 -1.74 -9.71 3.23
C ALA A 35 -2.20 -9.31 1.82
N GLY A 36 -1.27 -8.79 1.02
CA GLY A 36 -1.45 -8.67 -0.43
C GLY A 36 -1.21 -10.02 -1.12
N PHE A 37 -1.89 -10.24 -2.24
CA PHE A 37 -1.70 -11.43 -3.07
C PHE A 37 -1.25 -11.03 -4.47
N VAL A 38 -0.38 -11.84 -5.07
CA VAL A 38 0.03 -11.73 -6.47
C VAL A 38 -0.51 -12.92 -7.26
N SER A 39 -0.56 -12.77 -8.58
CA SER A 39 -1.03 -13.80 -9.52
C SER A 39 -0.03 -13.93 -10.67
N SER A 40 0.04 -15.10 -11.29
CA SER A 40 0.83 -15.35 -12.51
C SER A 40 0.39 -14.50 -13.71
N ALA A 41 -0.75 -13.81 -13.61
CA ALA A 41 -1.17 -12.81 -14.59
C ALA A 41 -0.37 -11.49 -14.51
N HIS A 42 0.31 -11.20 -13.41
CA HIS A 42 1.12 -9.99 -13.29
C HIS A 42 2.43 -10.16 -14.07
N SER A 43 2.73 -9.17 -14.90
CA SER A 43 4.00 -9.02 -15.61
C SER A 43 5.01 -8.22 -14.79
N GLU A 44 6.28 -8.22 -15.20
CA GLU A 44 7.30 -7.34 -14.62
C GLU A 44 6.91 -5.86 -14.72
N ALA A 45 6.28 -5.46 -15.83
CA ALA A 45 5.80 -4.10 -16.02
C ALA A 45 4.71 -3.69 -15.01
N ASP A 46 3.84 -4.63 -14.61
CA ASP A 46 2.84 -4.38 -13.57
C ASP A 46 3.49 -4.17 -12.20
N ILE A 47 4.57 -4.91 -11.91
CA ILE A 47 5.34 -4.75 -10.67
C ILE A 47 6.06 -3.40 -10.66
N ASP A 48 6.74 -3.04 -11.75
CA ASP A 48 7.45 -1.76 -11.87
C ASP A 48 6.49 -0.57 -11.77
N PHE A 49 5.33 -0.67 -12.43
CA PHE A 49 4.26 0.31 -12.31
C PHE A 49 3.79 0.44 -10.85
N THR A 50 3.53 -0.69 -10.19
CA THR A 50 3.06 -0.74 -8.81
C THR A 50 4.05 -0.09 -7.85
N ILE A 51 5.34 -0.42 -7.94
CA ILE A 51 6.39 0.16 -7.10
C ILE A 51 6.44 1.69 -7.27
N ARG A 52 6.51 2.15 -8.53
CA ARG A 52 6.61 3.58 -8.85
C ARG A 52 5.44 4.39 -8.29
N GLU A 53 4.21 3.89 -8.43
CA GLU A 53 3.02 4.58 -7.93
C GLU A 53 2.88 4.50 -6.41
N LEU A 54 3.28 3.38 -5.78
CA LEU A 54 3.25 3.25 -4.32
C LEU A 54 4.29 4.15 -3.63
N ASP A 55 5.47 4.33 -4.22
CA ASP A 55 6.48 5.28 -3.73
C ASP A 55 5.96 6.72 -3.81
N ALA A 56 5.35 7.11 -4.94
CA ALA A 56 4.74 8.42 -5.11
C ALA A 56 3.58 8.65 -4.11
N ALA A 57 2.74 7.63 -3.90
CA ALA A 57 1.66 7.67 -2.91
C ALA A 57 2.19 7.84 -1.48
N LEU A 58 3.31 7.19 -1.13
CA LEU A 58 3.90 7.29 0.21
C LEU A 58 4.50 8.68 0.44
N GLY A 59 5.15 9.26 -0.58
CA GLY A 59 5.61 10.65 -0.55
C GLY A 59 4.47 11.63 -0.29
N GLU A 60 3.34 11.48 -0.99
CA GLU A 60 2.15 12.30 -0.79
C GLU A 60 1.56 12.13 0.64
N ALA A 61 1.44 10.89 1.11
CA ALA A 61 0.82 10.59 2.41
C ALA A 61 1.62 11.14 3.60
N ARG A 62 2.96 11.23 3.46
CA ARG A 62 3.89 11.80 4.46
C ARG A 62 4.01 13.32 4.39
N GLY A 63 3.76 13.93 3.23
CA GLY A 63 3.79 15.38 3.04
C GLY A 63 2.53 16.12 3.54
N ARG A 64 1.54 15.38 4.03
CA ARG A 64 0.32 15.90 4.69
C ARG A 64 0.39 15.66 6.19
#